data_AF-A0A8H7BQZ0-F1
#
_entry.id   AF-A0A8H7BQZ0-F1
#
_cell.length_a   1.000
_cell.length_b   1.000
_cell.length_c   1.000
_cell.angle_alpha   90.00
_cell.angle_beta   90.00
_cell.angle_gamma   90.00
#
_symmetry.space_group_name_H-M   'P 1'
#
loop_
_entity.id
_entity.type
_entity.pdbx_description
1 polymer ?
#
loop_
_entity_poly.entity_id
_entity_poly.type
_entity_poly.pdbx_seq_one_letter_code
_entity_poly.pdbx_strand_id
1 'polypeptide(L)'
;MMIQFLRDCDHPQSIVSIQSRAKVDITKNQSLWEKLVNNDKIEYDPVNKTFAYKVRAAQDIMGFVQTETFDMINEGGMDYKDLKDSYSKLGNAVEELAAEGRILVIRNKDGNPRVLFYNDIQYNTMIDEEFKKMWADIGIPDETDLPKALENAGLKTMEVFEKKVVTDPKPKRSKVRSKRIKITNTHLAHIDLSKDYVPKK
;
A
#
# COMPACT_ATOMS: atom_id res chain seq x y z
N MET A 1 -17.70 -28.31 7.67
CA MET A 1 -17.73 -29.80 7.57
C MET A 1 -17.44 -30.25 6.13
N MET A 2 -18.25 -29.90 5.11
CA MET A 2 -17.99 -30.30 3.71
C MET A 2 -16.69 -29.73 3.12
N ILE A 3 -16.40 -28.44 3.34
CA ILE A 3 -15.14 -27.81 2.87
C ILE A 3 -13.91 -28.47 3.50
N GLN A 4 -13.98 -28.81 4.79
CA GLN A 4 -12.89 -29.50 5.48
C GLN A 4 -12.66 -30.90 4.91
N PHE A 5 -13.74 -31.61 4.55
CA PHE A 5 -13.62 -32.91 3.90
C PHE A 5 -12.98 -32.80 2.51
N LEU A 6 -13.37 -31.81 1.72
CA LEU A 6 -12.72 -31.53 0.43
C LEU A 6 -11.26 -31.12 0.60
N ARG A 7 -10.91 -30.44 1.69
CA ARG A 7 -9.51 -30.13 2.04
C ARG A 7 -8.71 -31.38 2.43
N ASP A 8 -9.32 -32.32 3.14
CA ASP A 8 -8.63 -33.55 3.58
C ASP A 8 -8.50 -34.56 2.43
N CYS A 9 -9.42 -34.53 1.47
CA CYS A 9 -9.38 -35.30 0.23
C CYS A 9 -8.75 -34.43 -0.86
N ASP A 10 -7.42 -34.41 -0.95
CA ASP A 10 -6.63 -33.70 -1.99
C ASP A 10 -6.93 -34.17 -3.46
N HIS A 11 -8.12 -34.73 -3.75
CA HIS A 11 -8.58 -35.23 -5.05
C HIS A 11 -10.08 -34.92 -5.27
N PRO A 12 -10.52 -34.72 -6.54
CA PRO A 12 -11.91 -34.38 -6.86
C PRO A 12 -12.91 -35.40 -6.29
N GLN A 13 -13.92 -34.92 -5.58
CA GLN A 13 -14.97 -35.75 -5.01
C GLN A 13 -16.28 -35.57 -5.78
N SER A 14 -16.96 -36.67 -6.06
CA SER A 14 -18.29 -36.63 -6.66
C SER A 14 -19.34 -36.13 -5.66
N ILE A 15 -20.42 -35.55 -6.17
CA ILE A 15 -21.58 -35.12 -5.36
C ILE A 15 -22.08 -36.25 -4.45
N VAL A 16 -22.05 -37.50 -4.93
CA VAL A 16 -22.51 -38.69 -4.20
C VAL A 16 -21.59 -38.99 -3.00
N SER A 17 -20.27 -38.89 -3.17
CA SER A 17 -19.29 -39.10 -2.09
C SER A 17 -19.49 -38.07 -0.97
N ILE A 18 -19.69 -36.81 -1.35
CA ILE A 18 -19.90 -35.71 -0.40
C ILE A 18 -21.25 -35.85 0.32
N GLN A 19 -22.32 -36.23 -0.39
CA GLN A 19 -23.64 -36.51 0.19
C GLN A 19 -23.59 -37.63 1.22
N SER A 20 -22.90 -38.73 0.89
CA SER A 20 -22.75 -39.89 1.78
C SER A 20 -22.03 -39.54 3.08
N ARG A 21 -20.95 -38.74 3.01
CA ARG A 21 -20.18 -38.33 4.19
C ARG A 21 -20.86 -37.24 5.01
N ALA A 22 -21.45 -36.24 4.35
CA ALA A 22 -22.08 -35.12 5.01
C ALA A 22 -23.50 -35.44 5.51
N LYS A 23 -24.08 -36.58 5.06
CA LYS A 23 -25.45 -36.99 5.35
C LYS A 23 -26.49 -35.93 4.98
N VAL A 24 -26.21 -35.14 3.95
CA VAL A 24 -27.07 -34.04 3.48
C VAL A 24 -27.15 -34.08 1.97
N ASP A 25 -28.38 -34.06 1.44
CA ASP A 25 -28.66 -34.05 0.00
C ASP A 25 -28.36 -32.66 -0.60
N ILE A 26 -27.17 -32.52 -1.19
CA ILE A 26 -26.71 -31.27 -1.84
C ILE A 26 -27.66 -30.84 -2.98
N THR A 27 -28.22 -31.79 -3.73
CA THR A 27 -29.11 -31.53 -4.88
C THR A 27 -30.50 -31.03 -4.49
N LYS A 28 -30.94 -31.25 -3.24
CA LYS A 28 -32.24 -30.78 -2.75
C LYS A 28 -32.15 -29.41 -2.07
N ASN A 29 -30.94 -29.00 -1.67
CA ASN A 29 -30.73 -27.78 -0.91
C ASN A 29 -29.99 -26.75 -1.75
N GLN A 30 -30.78 -25.97 -2.49
CA GLN A 30 -30.31 -24.91 -3.39
C GLN A 30 -29.35 -23.93 -2.71
N SER A 31 -29.61 -23.57 -1.45
CA SER A 31 -28.75 -22.66 -0.68
C SER A 31 -27.39 -23.25 -0.32
N LEU A 32 -27.27 -24.58 -0.20
CA LEU A 32 -25.98 -25.23 0.00
C LEU A 32 -25.21 -25.35 -1.32
N TRP A 33 -25.91 -25.63 -2.42
CA TRP A 33 -25.32 -25.62 -3.76
C TRP A 33 -24.72 -24.26 -4.10
N GLU A 34 -25.47 -23.18 -3.92
CA GLU A 34 -25.00 -21.81 -4.15
C GLU A 34 -23.80 -21.45 -3.27
N LYS A 35 -23.79 -21.87 -2.00
CA LYS A 35 -22.65 -21.66 -1.10
C LYS A 35 -21.41 -22.47 -1.44
N LEU A 36 -21.56 -23.62 -2.12
CA LEU A 36 -20.43 -24.42 -2.57
C LEU A 36 -19.86 -23.89 -3.88
N VAL A 37 -20.72 -23.46 -4.80
CA VAL A 37 -20.32 -22.91 -6.10
C VAL A 37 -19.75 -21.49 -5.96
N ASN A 38 -20.30 -20.67 -5.08
CA ASN A 38 -19.79 -19.31 -4.83
C ASN A 38 -18.60 -19.26 -3.87
N ASN A 39 -18.01 -20.41 -3.50
CA ASN A 39 -16.88 -20.42 -2.58
C ASN A 39 -15.57 -20.39 -3.36
N ASP A 40 -14.78 -19.34 -3.15
CA ASP A 40 -13.47 -19.14 -3.80
C ASP A 40 -12.45 -20.27 -3.53
N LYS A 41 -12.73 -21.13 -2.55
CA LYS A 41 -11.89 -22.28 -2.17
C LYS A 41 -12.26 -23.59 -2.87
N ILE A 42 -13.39 -23.64 -3.58
CA ILE A 42 -13.90 -24.85 -4.22
C ILE A 42 -14.01 -24.61 -5.72
N GLU A 43 -13.51 -25.56 -6.49
CA GLU A 43 -13.70 -25.62 -7.93
C GLU A 43 -14.76 -26.67 -8.26
N TYR A 44 -15.75 -26.29 -9.06
CA TYR A 44 -16.80 -27.18 -9.53
C TYR A 44 -16.59 -27.47 -11.02
N ASP A 45 -16.39 -28.75 -11.35
CA ASP A 45 -16.36 -29.21 -12.73
C ASP A 45 -17.77 -29.63 -13.17
N PRO A 46 -18.42 -28.90 -14.11
CA PRO A 46 -19.76 -29.22 -14.59
C PRO A 46 -19.81 -30.48 -15.45
N VAL A 47 -18.70 -30.93 -16.02
CA VAL A 47 -18.61 -32.10 -16.90
C VAL A 47 -18.62 -33.38 -16.06
N ASN A 48 -17.74 -33.44 -15.07
CA ASN A 48 -17.60 -34.60 -14.19
C ASN A 48 -18.52 -34.54 -12.96
N LYS A 49 -19.18 -33.39 -12.72
CA LYS A 49 -20.02 -33.13 -11.53
C LYS A 49 -19.25 -33.43 -10.24
N THR A 50 -18.00 -32.99 -10.21
CA THR A 50 -17.09 -33.16 -9.07
C THR A 50 -16.76 -31.82 -8.45
N PHE A 51 -16.70 -31.80 -7.12
CA PHE A 51 -16.13 -30.69 -6.37
C PHE A 51 -14.72 -31.06 -5.96
N ALA A 52 -13.77 -30.18 -6.28
CA ALA A 52 -12.41 -30.26 -5.77
C ALA A 52 -12.16 -29.07 -4.85
N TYR A 53 -11.43 -29.28 -3.76
CA TYR A 53 -10.78 -28.16 -3.11
C TYR A 53 -9.74 -27.62 -4.08
N LYS A 54 -9.60 -26.30 -4.20
CA LYS A 54 -8.62 -25.69 -5.09
C LYS A 54 -7.21 -25.98 -4.54
N VAL A 55 -6.67 -27.16 -4.85
CA VAL A 55 -5.31 -27.56 -4.47
C VAL A 55 -4.36 -26.78 -5.37
N ARG A 56 -3.91 -25.64 -4.87
CA ARG A 56 -2.92 -24.80 -5.56
C ARG A 56 -1.61 -25.58 -5.63
N ALA A 57 -1.18 -25.99 -6.82
CA ALA A 57 0.15 -26.58 -6.99
C ALA A 57 1.23 -25.52 -6.68
N ALA A 58 2.48 -25.92 -6.43
CA ALA A 58 3.57 -24.97 -6.19
C ALA A 58 3.76 -23.97 -7.35
N GLN A 59 3.50 -24.40 -8.59
CA GLN A 59 3.50 -23.50 -9.75
C GLN A 59 2.31 -22.54 -9.76
N ASP A 60 1.14 -22.96 -9.27
CA ASP A 60 -0.01 -22.06 -9.11
C ASP A 60 0.20 -21.08 -7.97
N ILE A 61 1.03 -21.41 -6.96
CA ILE A 61 1.43 -20.47 -5.92
C ILE A 61 2.30 -19.38 -6.52
N MET A 62 3.29 -19.74 -7.33
CA MET A 62 4.10 -18.75 -8.05
C MET A 62 3.23 -17.90 -8.97
N GLY A 63 2.35 -18.53 -9.74
CA GLY A 63 1.39 -17.83 -10.61
C GLY A 63 0.48 -16.89 -9.83
N PHE A 64 -0.05 -17.31 -8.68
CA PHE A 64 -0.95 -16.50 -7.86
C PHE A 64 -0.23 -15.39 -7.12
N VAL A 65 0.95 -15.66 -6.53
CA VAL A 65 1.79 -14.62 -5.94
C VAL A 65 2.21 -13.64 -7.02
N GLN A 66 2.58 -14.10 -8.22
CA GLN A 66 2.92 -13.23 -9.33
C GLN A 66 1.72 -12.42 -9.82
N THR A 67 0.55 -13.01 -10.10
CA THR A 67 -0.63 -12.26 -10.54
C THR A 67 -1.10 -11.28 -9.47
N GLU A 68 -1.16 -11.67 -8.21
CA GLU A 68 -1.62 -10.77 -7.15
C GLU A 68 -0.60 -9.66 -6.87
N THR A 69 0.70 -9.94 -6.90
CA THR A 69 1.72 -8.89 -6.69
C THR A 69 2.02 -8.05 -7.94
N PHE A 70 1.79 -8.59 -9.15
CA PHE A 70 2.03 -7.90 -10.42
C PHE A 70 0.80 -7.15 -10.93
N ASP A 71 -0.40 -7.70 -10.81
CA ASP A 71 -1.64 -6.98 -11.17
C ASP A 71 -2.00 -5.95 -10.07
N MET A 72 -1.59 -6.18 -8.82
CA MET A 72 -1.72 -5.23 -7.72
C MET A 72 -0.37 -4.63 -7.30
N ILE A 73 0.38 -4.09 -8.27
CA ILE A 73 1.58 -3.25 -8.06
C ILE A 73 1.41 -2.16 -6.97
N ASN A 74 0.18 -1.88 -6.51
CA ASN A 74 -0.12 -0.92 -5.46
C ASN A 74 -0.65 -1.48 -4.11
N GLU A 75 -0.93 -2.79 -3.93
CA GLU A 75 -1.48 -3.31 -2.65
C GLU A 75 -0.54 -4.23 -1.84
N GLY A 76 0.66 -4.52 -2.35
CA GLY A 76 1.69 -5.18 -1.54
C GLY A 76 1.51 -6.68 -1.37
N GLY A 77 2.46 -7.30 -0.65
CA GLY A 77 2.65 -8.74 -0.62
C GLY A 77 1.51 -9.54 0.00
N MET A 78 1.56 -10.86 -0.18
CA MET A 78 0.52 -11.79 0.23
C MET A 78 0.74 -12.32 1.64
N ASP A 79 -0.30 -12.31 2.48
CA ASP A 79 -0.21 -12.88 3.82
C ASP A 79 -0.12 -14.42 3.77
N TYR A 80 0.86 -14.96 4.50
CA TYR A 80 1.11 -16.40 4.58
C TYR A 80 -0.08 -17.17 5.16
N LYS A 81 -0.89 -16.53 6.02
CA LYS A 81 -2.08 -17.17 6.62
C LYS A 81 -3.15 -17.52 5.59
N ASP A 82 -3.42 -16.60 4.67
CA ASP A 82 -4.46 -16.78 3.65
C ASP A 82 -4.07 -17.89 2.67
N LEU A 83 -2.78 -17.96 2.37
CA LEU A 83 -2.23 -19.02 1.55
C LEU A 83 -2.17 -20.36 2.28
N LYS A 84 -1.86 -20.38 3.59
CA LYS A 84 -1.83 -21.60 4.43
C LYS A 84 -3.21 -22.23 4.58
N ASP A 85 -4.25 -21.40 4.64
CA ASP A 85 -5.63 -21.88 4.64
C ASP A 85 -6.01 -22.51 3.30
N SER A 86 -5.45 -21.99 2.22
CA SER A 86 -5.70 -22.47 0.85
C SER A 86 -4.85 -23.68 0.47
N TYR A 87 -3.70 -23.91 1.12
CA TYR A 87 -2.78 -24.98 0.76
C TYR A 87 -2.09 -25.63 1.97
N SER A 88 -2.27 -26.94 2.13
CA SER A 88 -1.79 -27.73 3.28
C SER A 88 -0.27 -27.92 3.29
N LYS A 89 0.38 -27.97 2.11
CA LYS A 89 1.84 -28.18 1.97
C LYS A 89 2.63 -26.88 1.74
N LEU A 90 2.05 -25.75 2.14
CA LEU A 90 2.62 -24.43 1.84
C LEU A 90 4.01 -24.21 2.44
N GLY A 91 4.27 -24.66 3.66
CA GLY A 91 5.54 -24.39 4.34
C GLY A 91 6.75 -24.88 3.55
N ASN A 92 6.68 -26.10 3.01
CA ASN A 92 7.77 -26.67 2.23
C ASN A 92 7.95 -25.96 0.89
N ALA A 93 6.84 -25.70 0.19
CA ALA A 93 6.87 -25.01 -1.11
C ALA A 93 7.41 -23.57 -0.98
N VAL A 94 7.08 -22.86 0.10
CA VAL A 94 7.59 -21.51 0.35
C VAL A 94 9.08 -21.52 0.63
N GLU A 95 9.59 -22.45 1.45
CA GLU A 95 11.02 -22.55 1.72
C GLU A 95 11.81 -22.94 0.46
N GLU A 96 11.28 -23.84 -0.39
CA GLU A 96 11.88 -24.19 -1.68
C GLU A 96 11.92 -22.98 -2.64
N LEU A 97 10.80 -22.29 -2.81
CA LEU A 97 10.72 -21.11 -3.68
C LEU A 97 11.54 -19.92 -3.16
N ALA A 98 11.70 -19.80 -1.83
CA ALA A 98 12.58 -18.81 -1.21
C ALA A 98 14.05 -19.17 -1.40
N ALA A 99 14.42 -20.45 -1.30
CA ALA A 99 15.77 -20.93 -1.56
C ALA A 99 16.17 -20.74 -3.04
N GLU A 100 15.23 -20.93 -3.97
CA GLU A 100 15.42 -20.60 -5.38
C GLU A 100 15.48 -19.09 -5.66
N GLY A 101 15.12 -18.25 -4.67
CA GLY A 101 15.10 -16.80 -4.81
C GLY A 101 13.98 -16.28 -5.71
N ARG A 102 12.92 -17.05 -5.95
CA ARG A 102 11.73 -16.63 -6.71
C ARG A 102 10.71 -15.85 -5.89
N ILE A 103 10.77 -16.01 -4.57
CA ILE A 103 9.88 -15.34 -3.62
C ILE A 103 10.72 -14.73 -2.50
N LEU A 104 10.40 -13.50 -2.09
CA LEU A 104 10.92 -12.88 -0.88
C LEU A 104 9.95 -13.13 0.28
N VAL A 105 10.49 -13.56 1.42
CA VAL A 105 9.69 -13.90 2.60
C VAL A 105 10.03 -12.95 3.74
N ILE A 106 9.06 -12.15 4.16
CA ILE A 106 9.16 -11.39 5.40
C ILE A 106 8.78 -12.31 6.56
N ARG A 107 9.72 -12.56 7.46
CA ARG A 107 9.53 -13.39 8.66
C ARG A 107 9.25 -12.52 9.89
N ASN A 108 8.47 -13.06 10.83
CA ASN A 108 8.29 -12.47 12.15
C ASN A 108 9.52 -12.70 13.05
N LYS A 109 9.53 -12.06 14.24
CA LYS A 109 10.56 -12.30 15.26
C LYS A 109 10.68 -13.77 15.67
N ASP A 110 9.59 -14.54 15.56
CA ASP A 110 9.55 -15.98 15.85
C ASP A 110 10.04 -16.85 14.68
N GLY A 111 10.52 -16.26 13.58
CA GLY A 111 11.02 -16.98 12.40
C GLY A 111 9.93 -17.48 11.44
N ASN A 112 8.65 -17.36 11.81
CA ASN A 112 7.53 -17.77 10.96
C ASN A 112 7.32 -16.81 9.77
N PRO A 113 7.05 -17.34 8.55
CA PRO A 113 6.67 -16.51 7.41
C PRO A 113 5.41 -15.69 7.70
N ARG A 114 5.46 -14.39 7.40
CA ARG A 114 4.33 -13.47 7.55
C ARG A 114 3.79 -13.05 6.20
N VAL A 115 4.63 -12.45 5.37
CA VAL A 115 4.24 -11.90 4.06
C VAL A 115 5.17 -12.44 2.98
N LEU A 116 4.62 -12.77 1.83
CA LEU A 116 5.29 -13.30 0.66
C LEU A 116 5.24 -12.28 -0.47
N PHE A 117 6.36 -12.04 -1.13
CA PHE A 117 6.45 -11.17 -2.29
C PHE A 117 7.06 -11.93 -3.46
N TYR A 118 6.60 -11.64 -4.67
CA TYR A 118 7.27 -12.10 -5.86
C TYR A 118 8.68 -11.48 -5.94
N ASN A 119 9.67 -12.29 -6.30
CA ASN A 119 11.02 -11.82 -6.61
C ASN A 119 11.33 -12.07 -8.08
N ASP A 120 11.67 -11.01 -8.80
CA ASP A 120 12.17 -11.16 -10.16
C ASP A 120 13.67 -11.48 -10.12
N ILE A 121 13.98 -12.73 -10.45
CA ILE A 121 15.35 -13.27 -10.45
C ILE A 121 16.26 -12.49 -11.41
N GLN A 122 15.71 -11.83 -12.45
CA GLN A 122 16.51 -11.06 -13.40
C GLN A 122 17.26 -9.90 -12.75
N TYR A 123 16.76 -9.37 -11.64
CA TYR A 123 17.41 -8.29 -10.89
C TYR A 123 18.28 -8.80 -9.73
N ASN A 124 18.33 -10.11 -9.48
CA ASN A 124 19.19 -10.66 -8.43
C ASN A 124 20.65 -10.53 -8.84
N THR A 125 21.38 -9.65 -8.16
CA THR A 125 22.82 -9.49 -8.33
C THR A 125 23.55 -10.15 -7.17
N MET A 126 24.45 -11.10 -7.47
CA MET A 126 25.34 -11.63 -6.45
C MET A 126 26.38 -10.57 -6.08
N ILE A 127 26.40 -10.22 -4.80
CA ILE A 127 27.34 -9.25 -4.23
C ILE A 127 28.03 -9.95 -3.06
N ASP A 128 29.36 -9.88 -3.04
CA ASP A 128 30.20 -10.46 -2.00
C ASP A 128 29.86 -9.89 -0.62
N GLU A 129 29.95 -10.72 0.40
CA GLU A 129 29.67 -10.30 1.79
C GLU A 129 30.63 -9.21 2.27
N GLU A 130 31.91 -9.27 1.85
CA GLU A 130 32.89 -8.23 2.15
C GLU A 130 32.47 -6.88 1.58
N PHE A 131 31.98 -6.86 0.33
CA PHE A 131 31.50 -5.63 -0.31
C PHE A 131 30.25 -5.09 0.39
N LYS A 132 29.31 -5.96 0.78
CA LYS A 132 28.12 -5.55 1.56
C LYS A 132 28.50 -4.91 2.88
N LYS A 133 29.48 -5.48 3.59
CA LYS A 133 29.98 -4.92 4.85
C LYS A 133 30.65 -3.58 4.63
N MET A 134 31.58 -3.50 3.68
CA MET A 134 32.25 -2.25 3.31
C MET A 134 31.22 -1.16 2.98
N TRP A 135 30.19 -1.49 2.20
CA TRP A 135 29.12 -0.55 1.85
C TRP A 135 28.33 -0.07 3.08
N ALA A 136 27.98 -0.98 3.99
CA ALA A 136 27.24 -0.65 5.21
C ALA A 136 28.07 0.17 6.21
N ASP A 137 29.39 0.00 6.22
CA ASP A 137 30.31 0.74 7.08
C ASP A 137 30.54 2.19 6.60
N ILE A 138 30.15 2.54 5.37
CA ILE A 138 30.24 3.91 4.86
C ILE A 138 29.21 4.78 5.61
N GLY A 139 29.72 5.68 6.45
CA GLY A 139 28.91 6.68 7.14
C GLY A 139 28.32 7.68 6.15
N ILE A 140 26.98 7.79 6.14
CA ILE A 140 26.26 8.80 5.35
C ILE A 140 26.34 10.13 6.11
N PRO A 141 26.90 11.20 5.51
CA PRO A 141 26.92 12.53 6.13
C PRO A 141 25.50 13.08 6.34
N ASP A 142 25.32 13.95 7.34
CA ASP A 142 24.06 14.67 7.54
C ASP A 142 23.68 15.51 6.32
N GLU A 143 22.38 15.78 6.13
CA GLU A 143 21.84 16.50 4.95
C GLU A 143 22.51 17.86 4.70
N THR A 144 23.00 18.52 5.75
CA THR A 144 23.70 19.82 5.64
C THR A 144 25.12 19.70 5.10
N ASP A 145 25.80 18.59 5.37
CA ASP A 145 27.19 18.36 4.97
C ASP A 145 27.31 17.48 3.72
N LEU A 146 26.23 16.76 3.35
CA LEU A 146 26.15 15.97 2.13
C LEU A 146 26.50 16.75 0.85
N PRO A 147 26.04 18.01 0.63
CA PRO A 147 26.40 18.77 -0.57
C PRO A 147 27.90 19.06 -0.67
N LYS A 148 28.53 19.40 0.47
CA LYS A 148 29.98 19.65 0.54
C LYS A 148 30.77 18.37 0.34
N ALA A 149 30.31 17.25 0.92
CA ALA A 149 30.94 15.95 0.75
C ALA A 149 30.88 15.48 -0.71
N LEU A 150 29.75 15.70 -1.40
CA LEU A 150 29.61 15.41 -2.82
C LEU A 150 30.52 16.29 -3.70
N GLU A 151 30.59 17.59 -3.41
CA GLU A 151 31.50 18.52 -4.11
C GLU A 151 32.97 18.12 -3.92
N ASN A 152 33.38 17.79 -2.69
CA ASN A 152 34.72 17.29 -2.38
C ASN A 152 35.04 15.97 -3.11
N ALA A 153 34.03 15.11 -3.30
CA ALA A 153 34.15 13.87 -4.07
C ALA A 153 34.14 14.09 -5.60
N GLY A 154 34.05 15.35 -6.06
CA GLY A 154 33.98 15.68 -7.49
C GLY A 154 32.63 15.35 -8.13
N LEU A 155 31.64 14.94 -7.33
CA LEU A 155 30.27 14.71 -7.76
C LEU A 155 29.53 16.04 -7.65
N LYS A 156 29.47 16.79 -8.74
CA LYS A 156 28.56 17.93 -8.80
C LYS A 156 27.14 17.40 -8.65
N THR A 157 26.47 17.77 -7.57
CA THR A 157 25.01 17.66 -7.49
C THR A 157 24.48 18.28 -8.77
N MET A 158 23.76 17.51 -9.61
CA MET A 158 22.91 18.14 -10.62
C MET A 158 22.17 19.23 -9.88
N GLU A 159 22.29 20.48 -10.35
CA GLU A 159 21.49 21.59 -9.83
C GLU A 159 20.07 21.07 -9.82
N VAL A 160 19.59 20.72 -8.62
CA VAL A 160 18.17 20.55 -8.39
C VAL A 160 17.69 21.94 -8.69
N PHE A 161 17.15 22.13 -9.90
CA PHE A 161 16.24 23.21 -10.15
C PHE A 161 15.10 22.96 -9.16
N GLU A 162 15.28 23.45 -7.94
CA GLU A 162 14.20 23.94 -7.14
C GLU A 162 13.55 24.97 -8.04
N LYS A 163 12.62 24.52 -8.89
CA LYS A 163 11.44 25.31 -9.16
C LYS A 163 10.85 25.51 -7.78
N LYS A 164 11.33 26.54 -7.08
CA LYS A 164 10.56 27.27 -6.11
C LYS A 164 9.30 27.59 -6.88
N VAL A 165 8.28 26.76 -6.68
CA VAL A 165 6.92 27.13 -7.01
C VAL A 165 6.71 28.33 -6.11
N VAL A 166 6.94 29.51 -6.66
CA VAL A 166 6.48 30.76 -6.08
C VAL A 166 4.98 30.58 -6.05
N THR A 167 4.47 30.06 -4.93
CA THR A 167 3.04 30.11 -4.67
C THR A 167 2.76 31.59 -4.54
N ASP A 168 2.22 32.17 -5.61
CA ASP A 168 1.71 33.53 -5.58
C ASP A 168 0.86 33.67 -4.31
N PRO A 169 1.14 34.66 -3.45
CA PRO A 169 0.38 34.83 -2.24
C PRO A 169 -1.08 35.08 -2.63
N LYS A 170 -1.96 34.13 -2.32
CA LYS A 170 -3.41 34.27 -2.45
C LYS A 170 -3.81 35.64 -1.91
N PRO A 171 -4.47 36.51 -2.69
CA PRO A 171 -4.86 37.82 -2.22
C PRO A 171 -5.83 37.63 -1.04
N LYS A 172 -5.36 37.94 0.17
CA LYS A 172 -6.21 38.02 1.36
C LYS A 172 -7.22 39.14 1.10
N ARG A 173 -8.50 38.78 0.93
CA ARG A 173 -9.62 39.73 0.87
C ARG A 173 -9.51 40.70 2.04
N SER A 174 -9.21 41.97 1.75
CA SER A 174 -9.13 42.99 2.78
C SER A 174 -10.52 43.20 3.36
N LYS A 175 -10.68 42.99 4.68
CA LYS A 175 -11.89 43.39 5.40
C LYS A 175 -11.96 44.91 5.37
N VAL A 176 -12.94 45.47 4.65
CA VAL A 176 -13.23 46.90 4.63
C VAL A 176 -13.58 47.35 6.06
N ARG A 177 -12.62 47.94 6.77
CA ARG A 177 -12.89 48.67 8.01
C ARG A 177 -13.43 50.04 7.64
N SER A 178 -14.75 50.20 7.77
CA SER A 178 -15.42 51.50 7.77
C SER A 178 -14.77 52.42 8.81
N LYS A 179 -14.02 53.42 8.37
CA LYS A 179 -13.50 54.49 9.24
C LYS A 179 -14.57 55.57 9.34
N ARG A 180 -15.18 55.73 10.52
CA ARG A 180 -16.03 56.89 10.85
C ARG A 180 -15.13 58.10 11.08
N ILE A 181 -15.06 59.00 10.11
CA ILE A 181 -14.38 60.29 10.23
C ILE A 181 -15.36 61.27 10.91
N LYS A 182 -14.95 61.88 12.03
CA LYS A 182 -15.66 63.02 12.63
C LYS A 182 -15.24 64.29 11.89
N ILE A 183 -16.19 64.95 11.24
CA ILE A 183 -16.03 66.28 10.66
C ILE A 183 -16.80 67.23 11.58
N THR A 184 -16.11 68.17 12.22
CA THR A 184 -16.74 69.16 13.11
C THR A 184 -16.13 70.53 12.84
N ASN A 185 -16.72 71.26 11.89
CA ASN A 185 -16.50 72.67 11.52
C ASN A 185 -15.78 72.89 10.19
N THR A 186 -16.55 72.85 9.10
CA THR A 186 -16.05 73.16 7.74
C THR A 186 -16.45 74.55 7.23
N HIS A 187 -17.33 75.30 7.91
CA HIS A 187 -17.78 76.63 7.46
C HIS A 187 -17.36 77.82 8.35
N LEU A 188 -16.61 77.58 9.44
CA LEU A 188 -16.08 78.62 10.34
C LEU A 188 -14.55 78.77 10.24
N ALA A 189 -13.94 78.21 9.20
CA ALA A 189 -12.49 78.05 9.08
C ALA A 189 -11.67 79.34 8.89
N HIS A 190 -12.29 80.51 8.78
CA HIS A 190 -11.60 81.76 8.42
C HIS A 190 -11.89 82.95 9.35
N ILE A 191 -12.52 82.73 10.50
CA ILE A 191 -12.88 83.80 11.45
C ILE A 191 -12.45 83.38 12.86
N ASP A 192 -11.70 84.22 13.56
CA ASP A 192 -11.41 84.05 14.99
C ASP A 192 -12.57 84.64 15.81
N LEU A 193 -13.18 83.82 16.65
CA LEU A 193 -14.49 84.05 17.28
C LEU A 193 -14.42 84.20 18.81
N SER A 194 -13.24 84.42 19.38
CA SER A 194 -13.10 84.55 20.83
C SER A 194 -13.24 85.99 21.36
N LYS A 195 -13.22 87.01 20.49
CA LYS A 195 -13.15 88.42 20.89
C LYS A 195 -13.85 89.34 19.89
N ASP A 196 -14.75 90.16 20.40
CA ASP A 196 -15.54 91.10 19.59
C ASP A 196 -14.67 92.24 19.01
N TYR A 197 -15.07 92.68 17.82
CA TYR A 197 -14.52 93.83 17.11
C TYR A 197 -14.71 95.13 17.92
N VAL A 198 -13.60 95.85 18.16
CA VAL A 198 -13.63 97.15 18.84
C VAL A 198 -13.11 98.23 17.88
N PRO A 199 -13.95 99.10 17.29
CA PRO A 199 -13.48 100.25 16.53
C PRO A 199 -13.17 101.39 17.52
N LYS A 200 -11.90 101.76 17.72
CA LYS A 200 -11.56 102.90 18.61
C LYS A 200 -10.44 103.80 18.05
N LYS A 201 -10.68 105.10 18.26
CA LYS A 201 -10.47 106.33 17.46
C LYS A 201 -9.20 106.50 16.64
#